data_AF-A0A2H0Z6V4-F1
#
_entry.id   AF-A0A2H0Z6V4-F1
#
_cell.length_a   1.000
_cell.length_b   1.000
_cell.length_c   1.000
_cell.angle_alpha   90.00
_cell.angle_beta   90.00
_cell.angle_gamma   90.00
#
_symmetry.space_group_name_H-M   'P 1'
#
loop_
_entity.id
_entity.type
_entity.pdbx_description
1 polymer ?
#
loop_
_entity_poly.entity_id
_entity_poly.type
_entity_poly.pdbx_seq_one_letter_code
_entity_poly.pdbx_strand_id
1 'polypeptide(L)'
;WGMLVSLLIQPFSNIVSRKFEYQADAFAIETTGKHEAFLRTLDKLTEQNLGDKEPHPFVEWFFYSHPSINKRKNAILSFVKNNIENP
;
A
#
# COMPACT_ATOMS: atom_id res chain seq x y z
N TRP A 1 -0.69 31.39 3.21
CA TRP A 1 0.61 30.81 2.82
C TRP A 1 0.80 29.38 3.28
N GLY A 2 0.61 29.04 4.58
CA GLY A 2 0.79 27.66 5.07
C GLY A 2 -0.02 26.60 4.30
N MET A 3 -1.24 26.89 3.88
CA MET A 3 -2.06 25.98 3.04
C MET A 3 -1.42 25.69 1.68
N LEU A 4 -0.81 26.69 1.03
CA LEU A 4 -0.14 26.53 -0.27
C LEU A 4 1.14 25.68 -0.14
N VAL A 5 1.89 25.90 0.95
CA VAL A 5 3.06 25.09 1.28
C VAL A 5 2.65 23.64 1.53
N SER A 6 1.56 23.41 2.29
CA SER A 6 1.04 22.07 2.55
C SER A 6 0.63 21.34 1.27
N LEU A 7 -0.05 22.01 0.33
CA LEU A 7 -0.47 21.41 -0.95
C LEU A 7 0.71 20.92 -1.79
N LEU A 8 1.87 21.60 -1.70
CA LEU A 8 3.07 21.21 -2.43
C LEU A 8 3.84 20.08 -1.73
N ILE A 9 3.89 20.10 -0.39
CA ILE A 9 4.62 19.09 0.40
C ILE A 9 3.85 17.76 0.46
N GLN A 10 2.52 17.80 0.48
CA GLN A 10 1.65 16.64 0.62
C GLN A 10 1.95 15.50 -0.38
N PRO A 11 2.03 15.72 -1.70
CA PRO A 11 2.33 14.63 -2.64
C PRO A 11 3.74 14.03 -2.40
N PHE A 12 4.71 14.83 -1.99
CA PHE A 12 6.06 14.33 -1.67
C PHE A 12 6.05 13.45 -0.41
N SER A 13 5.40 13.92 0.66
CA SER A 13 5.19 13.13 1.89
C SER A 13 4.45 11.82 1.60
N ASN A 14 3.44 11.86 0.74
CA ASN A 14 2.66 10.69 0.35
C ASN A 14 3.52 9.67 -0.42
N ILE A 15 4.46 10.09 -1.27
CA ILE A 15 5.40 9.18 -1.94
C ILE A 15 6.25 8.40 -0.92
N VAL A 16 6.80 9.11 0.07
CA VAL A 16 7.63 8.48 1.13
C VAL A 16 6.78 7.51 1.96
N SER A 17 5.58 7.93 2.36
CA SER A 17 4.63 7.10 3.10
C SER A 17 4.29 5.82 2.32
N ARG A 18 3.96 5.92 1.03
CA ARG A 18 3.69 4.75 0.17
C ARG A 18 4.87 3.79 0.08
N LYS A 19 6.11 4.31 0.06
CA LYS A 19 7.31 3.46 0.07
C LYS A 19 7.44 2.68 1.38
N PHE A 20 7.16 3.31 2.52
CA PHE A 20 7.20 2.65 3.82
C PHE A 20 6.11 1.58 3.95
N GLU A 21 4.92 1.79 3.40
CA GLU A 21 3.88 0.76 3.35
C GLU A 21 4.35 -0.52 2.64
N TYR A 22 4.98 -0.40 1.46
CA TYR A 22 5.48 -1.58 0.75
C TYR A 22 6.60 -2.30 1.51
N GLN A 23 7.46 -1.56 2.19
CA GLN A 23 8.50 -2.14 3.04
C GLN A 23 7.91 -2.86 4.25
N ALA A 24 6.89 -2.28 4.88
CA ALA A 24 6.19 -2.88 6.01
C ALA A 24 5.43 -4.15 5.59
N ASP A 25 4.79 -4.14 4.42
CA ASP A 25 4.11 -5.32 3.85
C ASP A 25 5.10 -6.46 3.61
N ALA A 26 6.23 -6.16 2.95
CA ALA A 26 7.28 -7.15 2.70
C ALA A 26 7.84 -7.71 4.02
N PHE A 27 8.19 -6.84 4.97
CA PHE A 27 8.69 -7.25 6.28
C PHE A 27 7.69 -8.13 7.04
N ALA A 28 6.41 -7.78 7.03
CA ALA A 28 5.37 -8.57 7.68
C ALA A 28 5.25 -9.97 7.07
N ILE A 29 5.36 -10.08 5.74
CA ILE A 29 5.31 -11.37 5.04
C ILE A 29 6.56 -12.20 5.32
N GLU A 30 7.75 -11.62 5.20
CA GLU A 30 9.01 -12.29 5.50
C GLU A 30 9.05 -12.81 6.93
N THR A 31 8.63 -11.99 7.89
CA THR A 31 8.69 -12.34 9.31
C THR A 31 7.66 -13.40 9.70
N THR A 32 6.47 -13.37 9.11
CA THR A 32 5.38 -14.27 9.52
C THR A 32 5.25 -15.52 8.65
N GLY A 33 5.73 -15.48 7.41
CA GLY A 33 5.50 -16.50 6.38
C GLY A 33 4.03 -16.63 5.93
N LYS A 34 3.12 -15.74 6.38
CA LYS A 34 1.67 -15.90 6.24
C LYS A 34 1.05 -14.91 5.25
N HIS A 35 1.53 -14.89 4.01
CA HIS A 35 1.05 -13.97 2.98
C HIS A 35 -0.46 -14.10 2.69
N GLU A 36 -1.02 -15.31 2.64
CA GLU A 36 -2.46 -15.51 2.39
C GLU A 36 -3.34 -14.90 3.50
N ALA A 37 -2.93 -15.07 4.76
CA ALA A 37 -3.64 -14.48 5.89
C ALA A 37 -3.55 -12.95 5.86
N PHE A 38 -2.39 -12.41 5.46
CA PHE A 38 -2.19 -10.98 5.30
C PHE A 38 -3.10 -10.39 4.21
N LEU A 39 -3.17 -11.03 3.04
CA LEU A 39 -4.06 -10.62 1.94
C LEU A 39 -5.53 -10.60 2.38
N ARG A 40 -5.98 -11.63 3.10
CA ARG A 40 -7.35 -11.69 3.66
C ARG A 40 -7.61 -10.58 4.68
N THR A 41 -6.62 -10.25 5.51
CA THR A 41 -6.73 -9.15 6.47
C THR A 41 -6.87 -7.81 5.76
N LEU A 42 -6.10 -7.56 4.69
CA LEU A 42 -6.25 -6.35 3.87
C LEU A 42 -7.66 -6.23 3.29
N ASP A 43 -8.18 -7.30 2.70
CA ASP A 43 -9.55 -7.31 2.14
C ASP A 43 -10.59 -7.04 3.23
N LYS A 44 -10.49 -7.73 4.37
CA LYS A 44 -11.42 -7.57 5.50
C LYS A 44 -11.40 -6.15 6.05
N LEU A 45 -10.22 -5.56 6.26
CA LEU A 45 -10.10 -4.18 6.75
C LEU A 45 -10.67 -3.19 5.74
N THR A 46 -10.47 -3.42 4.45
CA THR A 46 -11.02 -2.57 3.40
C THR A 46 -12.54 -2.60 3.42
N GLU A 47 -13.13 -3.79 3.53
CA GLU A 47 -14.59 -3.97 3.62
C GLU A 47 -15.17 -3.32 4.87
N GLN A 48 -14.52 -3.52 6.03
CA GLN A 48 -14.96 -2.93 7.29
C GLN A 48 -14.90 -1.41 7.30
N ASN A 49 -13.92 -0.82 6.59
CA ASN A 49 -13.75 0.63 6.51
C ASN A 49 -14.40 1.26 5.26
N LEU A 50 -15.14 0.48 4.45
CA LEU A 50 -15.72 0.93 3.18
C LEU A 50 -14.68 1.59 2.26
N GLY A 51 -13.45 1.07 2.28
CA GLY A 51 -12.33 1.64 1.54
C GLY A 51 -12.50 1.45 0.03
N ASP A 52 -12.13 2.49 -0.73
CA ASP A 52 -12.09 2.42 -2.18
C ASP A 52 -10.96 1.48 -2.63
N LYS A 53 -11.32 0.40 -3.32
CA LYS A 53 -10.39 -0.61 -3.81
C LYS A 53 -9.63 -0.12 -5.04
N GLU A 54 -10.22 0.77 -5.83
CA GLU A 54 -9.71 1.24 -7.12
C GLU A 54 -9.94 2.75 -7.31
N PRO A 55 -9.32 3.58 -6.44
CA PRO A 55 -9.43 5.02 -6.58
C PRO A 55 -8.81 5.48 -7.90
N HIS A 56 -9.34 6.58 -8.44
CA HIS A 56 -8.78 7.19 -9.65
C HIS A 56 -7.28 7.51 -9.45
N PRO A 57 -6.38 7.19 -10.41
CA PRO A 57 -4.94 7.28 -10.20
C PRO A 57 -4.43 8.65 -9.73
N PHE A 58 -5.03 9.73 -10.23
CA PHE A 58 -4.68 11.09 -9.80
C PHE A 58 -5.07 11.39 -8.35
N VAL A 59 -6.25 10.92 -7.93
CA VAL A 59 -6.75 11.10 -6.56
C VAL A 59 -5.86 10.35 -5.58
N GLU A 60 -5.52 9.10 -5.92
CA GLU A 60 -4.60 8.29 -5.13
C GLU A 60 -3.20 8.93 -5.05
N TRP A 61 -2.67 9.38 -6.19
CA TRP A 61 -1.32 9.98 -6.22
C TRP A 61 -1.22 11.22 -5.31
N PHE A 62 -2.21 12.11 -5.38
CA PHE A 62 -2.17 13.39 -4.68
C PHE A 62 -2.63 13.28 -3.23
N PHE A 63 -3.77 12.63 -2.96
CA PHE A 63 -4.41 12.67 -1.64
C PHE A 63 -4.06 11.48 -0.75
N TYR A 64 -3.78 10.30 -1.31
CA TYR A 64 -3.64 9.09 -0.50
C TYR A 64 -2.21 8.95 0.02
N SER A 65 -2.08 8.83 1.35
CA SER A 65 -0.82 8.50 2.03
C SER A 65 -0.40 7.03 1.85
N HIS A 66 -1.32 6.16 1.42
CA HIS A 66 -1.09 4.73 1.24
C HIS A 66 -1.54 4.29 -0.17
N PRO A 67 -0.89 3.27 -0.76
CA PRO A 67 -1.33 2.75 -2.06
C PRO A 67 -2.70 2.10 -1.95
N SER A 68 -3.43 2.02 -3.06
CA SER A 68 -4.69 1.27 -3.10
C SER A 68 -4.48 -0.19 -2.70
N ILE A 69 -5.54 -0.80 -2.15
CA ILE A 69 -5.48 -2.19 -1.68
C ILE A 69 -5.13 -3.14 -2.82
N ASN A 70 -5.66 -2.90 -4.03
CA ASN A 70 -5.30 -3.70 -5.20
C ASN A 70 -3.80 -3.60 -5.53
N LYS A 71 -3.18 -2.40 -5.42
CA LYS A 71 -1.73 -2.25 -5.62
C LYS A 71 -0.91 -2.98 -4.57
N ARG A 72 -1.31 -2.90 -3.29
CA ARG A 72 -0.64 -3.64 -2.19
C ARG A 72 -0.72 -5.13 -2.41
N LYS A 73 -1.91 -5.66 -2.71
CA LYS A 73 -2.12 -7.09 -2.99
C LYS A 73 -1.27 -7.56 -4.18
N ASN A 74 -1.24 -6.80 -5.27
CA ASN A 74 -0.42 -7.13 -6.43
C ASN A 74 1.08 -7.11 -6.08
N ALA A 75 1.56 -6.11 -5.35
CA ALA A 75 2.95 -6.03 -4.92
C ALA A 75 3.34 -7.23 -4.03
N ILE A 76 2.45 -7.65 -3.13
CA ILE A 76 2.61 -8.82 -2.28
C ILE A 76 2.68 -10.11 -3.10
N LEU A 77 1.76 -10.30 -4.05
CA LEU A 77 1.74 -11.48 -4.91
C LEU A 77 3.02 -11.56 -5.77
N SER A 78 3.47 -10.43 -6.32
CA SER A 78 4.75 -10.34 -7.03
C SER A 78 5.93 -10.65 -6.12
N PHE A 79 5.93 -10.13 -4.89
CA PHE A 79 6.97 -10.38 -3.91
C PHE A 79 7.06 -11.87 -3.53
N VAL A 80 5.94 -12.51 -3.23
CA VAL A 80 5.87 -13.94 -2.91
C VAL A 80 6.33 -14.78 -4.09
N LYS A 81 5.86 -14.46 -5.32
CA LYS A 81 6.28 -15.17 -6.53
C LYS A 81 7.79 -15.13 -6.73
N ASN A 82 8.41 -13.95 -6.58
CA ASN A 82 9.85 -13.78 -6.74
C ASN A 82 10.65 -14.57 -5.70
N ASN A 83 10.19 -14.63 -4.45
CA ASN A 83 10.85 -15.43 -3.39
C ASN A 83 10.71 -16.94 -3.60
N ILE A 84 9.63 -17.41 -4.26
CA ILE A 84 9.47 -18.83 -4.61
C ILE A 84 10.37 -19.21 -5.79
N GLU A 85 10.49 -18.32 -6.80
CA GLU A 85 11.31 -18.56 -7.99
C GLU A 85 12.82 -18.40 -7.74
N ASN A 86 13.22 -17.72 -6.65
CA ASN A 86 14.62 -17.45 -6.31
C ASN A 86 14.84 -17.63 -4.78
N PRO A 87 14.93 -18.87 -4.29
CA PRO A 87 14.97 -19.20 -2.85
C PRO A 87 16.28 -18.82 -2.15
#